data_AF-A0A5J4QKE9-F1
#
_entry.id   AF-A0A5J4QKE9-F1
#
_cell.length_a   1.000
_cell.length_b   1.000
_cell.length_c   1.000
_cell.angle_alpha   90.00
_cell.angle_beta   90.00
_cell.angle_gamma   90.00
#
_symmetry.space_group_name_H-M   'P 1'
#
loop_
_entity.id
_entity.type
_entity.pdbx_description
1 polymer ?
#
loop_
_entity_poly.entity_id
_entity_poly.type
_entity_poly.pdbx_seq_one_letter_code
_entity_poly.pdbx_strand_id
1 'polypeptide(L)'
;MAKKVFRLYNIQGNDTLTHWQESTAYGTTAITQITDPDGADAKKQITSIPSPFARIDLVKTAFKEVANSGDLNGKTIYHRIVSDTFDVAEIFFNCERLKDKIEILVWDREKDLDTDNMLGKTLYRYLESDSKPDDSGKEPYNFSRLKRIYLLNYIGPDRPEKLNIIGATSPATLFFSSANDLSYVSEHIAFGQDKPFDDSFQPLYKRDFEFQKYLYAFRKAYRGFHKDFPEVENYLFEGKSNNYQKLTQKQKNEIDALNAESINAYETIAIGAGGANTVEILDKPFHKKASITHFDSDFEIDSTLFKDKKPLVLPIEAGNTYTKLKYT
;
A
#
# COMPACT_ATOMS: atom_id res chain seq x y z
N MET A 1 18.63 12.58 -33.64
CA MET A 1 18.61 13.51 -32.50
C MET A 1 19.73 13.09 -31.55
N ALA A 2 20.69 13.97 -31.27
CA ALA A 2 21.82 13.68 -30.38
C ALA A 2 21.32 13.49 -28.94
N LYS A 3 21.52 12.31 -28.37
CA LYS A 3 21.27 12.05 -26.94
C LYS A 3 22.34 12.78 -26.13
N LYS A 4 21.93 13.60 -25.17
CA LYS A 4 22.85 14.27 -24.24
C LYS A 4 23.42 13.24 -23.27
N VAL A 5 24.74 13.28 -23.05
CA VAL A 5 25.47 12.36 -22.17
C VAL A 5 25.42 12.90 -20.74
N PHE A 6 24.81 12.16 -19.81
CA PHE A 6 24.88 12.42 -18.37
C PHE A 6 26.13 11.73 -17.81
N ARG A 7 26.98 12.45 -17.06
CA ARG A 7 28.26 11.96 -16.54
C ARG A 7 28.27 11.93 -15.01
N LEU A 8 28.53 10.77 -14.41
CA LEU A 8 28.79 10.61 -12.99
C LEU A 8 30.32 10.65 -12.73
N TYR A 9 30.85 11.81 -12.35
CA TYR A 9 32.29 12.06 -12.20
C TYR A 9 32.98 11.28 -11.08
N ASN A 10 32.22 10.64 -10.21
CA ASN A 10 32.67 10.00 -8.98
C ASN A 10 32.50 8.47 -8.98
N ILE A 11 31.90 7.90 -10.03
CA ILE A 11 31.43 6.52 -10.03
C ILE A 11 31.74 5.89 -11.37
N GLN A 12 32.89 5.22 -11.48
CA GLN A 12 33.33 4.37 -12.61
C GLN A 12 32.75 4.75 -13.98
N GLY A 13 32.69 6.05 -14.28
CA GLY A 13 32.29 6.56 -15.57
C GLY A 13 33.43 6.21 -16.50
N ASN A 14 33.11 5.79 -17.72
CA ASN A 14 34.16 5.58 -18.70
C ASN A 14 34.78 6.96 -19.04
N ASP A 15 35.83 7.34 -18.30
CA ASP A 15 36.58 8.60 -18.44
C ASP A 15 37.25 8.75 -19.82
N THR A 16 37.14 7.71 -20.66
CA THR A 16 37.65 7.69 -22.02
C THR A 16 36.68 8.25 -23.07
N LEU A 17 35.42 8.53 -22.70
CA LEU A 17 34.45 9.12 -23.63
C LEU A 17 34.71 10.63 -23.83
N THR A 18 35.33 10.95 -24.97
CA THR A 18 35.65 12.33 -25.37
C THR A 18 34.63 12.82 -26.41
N HIS A 19 34.21 14.08 -26.30
CA HIS A 19 33.22 14.72 -27.19
C HIS A 19 31.83 14.04 -27.19
N TRP A 20 31.18 13.95 -28.36
CA TRP A 20 29.84 13.41 -28.60
C TRP A 20 29.90 11.95 -29.04
N GLN A 21 30.53 11.08 -28.25
CA GLN A 21 30.60 9.65 -28.51
C GLN A 21 29.34 8.91 -28.03
N GLU A 22 29.08 7.74 -28.59
CA GLU A 22 27.98 6.88 -28.13
C GLU A 22 28.25 6.40 -26.70
N SER A 23 27.35 6.75 -25.79
CA SER A 23 27.36 6.28 -24.41
C SER A 23 26.45 5.07 -24.26
N THR A 24 26.87 4.09 -23.47
CA THR A 24 25.99 3.03 -22.96
C THR A 24 25.21 3.52 -21.74
N ALA A 25 24.05 2.93 -21.48
CA ALA A 25 23.33 3.17 -20.23
C ALA A 25 24.19 2.72 -19.04
N TYR A 26 24.12 3.43 -17.91
CA TYR A 26 24.80 3.02 -16.70
C TYR A 26 24.27 1.67 -16.22
N GLY A 27 25.17 0.73 -15.98
CA GLY A 27 24.81 -0.56 -15.38
C GLY A 27 24.42 -0.42 -13.91
N THR A 28 23.71 -1.41 -13.38
CA THR A 28 23.18 -1.44 -12.00
C THR A 28 24.25 -1.12 -10.96
N THR A 29 25.49 -1.58 -11.15
CA THR A 29 26.62 -1.33 -10.24
C THR A 29 26.98 0.16 -10.13
N ALA A 30 26.98 0.89 -11.25
CA ALA A 30 27.24 2.33 -11.23
C ALA A 30 26.09 3.09 -10.57
N ILE A 31 24.84 2.68 -10.84
CA ILE A 31 23.66 3.30 -10.22
C ILE A 31 23.68 3.11 -8.69
N THR A 32 24.03 1.92 -8.20
CA THR A 32 24.11 1.63 -6.75
C THR A 32 25.20 2.37 -6.00
N GLN A 33 26.20 2.90 -6.71
CA GLN A 33 27.29 3.69 -6.12
C GLN A 33 26.94 5.19 -6.05
N ILE A 34 25.78 5.60 -6.56
CA ILE A 34 25.28 6.97 -6.39
C ILE A 34 24.82 7.12 -4.95
N THR A 35 25.67 7.73 -4.13
CA THR A 35 25.36 8.05 -2.75
C THR A 35 24.40 9.24 -2.71
N ASP A 36 23.23 9.06 -2.10
CA ASP A 36 22.35 10.17 -1.77
C ASP A 36 22.91 10.90 -0.53
N PRO A 37 23.39 12.15 -0.67
CA PRO A 37 24.04 12.88 0.42
C PRO A 37 23.12 13.14 1.62
N ASP A 38 21.80 13.15 1.44
CA ASP A 38 20.80 13.36 2.50
C ASP A 38 19.94 12.09 2.77
N GLY A 39 20.29 10.96 2.12
CA GLY A 39 19.40 9.86 1.70
C GLY A 39 18.67 9.00 2.71
N ALA A 40 18.53 9.46 3.95
CA ALA A 40 17.70 8.83 4.97
C ALA A 40 17.12 9.83 6.01
N ASP A 41 17.74 11.00 6.17
CA ASP A 41 17.42 11.99 7.22
C ASP A 41 16.41 13.06 6.77
N ALA A 42 15.97 12.99 5.51
CA ALA A 42 14.93 13.88 4.99
C ALA A 42 13.62 13.71 5.78
N LYS A 43 13.19 14.79 6.46
CA LYS A 43 11.95 14.78 7.27
C LYS A 43 10.66 14.82 6.44
N LYS A 44 10.76 15.20 5.16
CA LYS A 44 9.62 15.35 4.24
C LYS A 44 9.84 14.51 3.00
N GLN A 45 8.76 13.93 2.49
CA GLN A 45 8.79 13.18 1.23
C GLN A 45 9.11 14.13 0.07
N ILE A 46 9.75 13.60 -0.98
CA ILE A 46 10.06 14.38 -2.19
C ILE A 46 8.73 14.72 -2.88
N THR A 47 8.26 15.96 -2.73
CA THR A 47 7.02 16.46 -3.35
C THR A 47 7.28 17.18 -4.68
N SER A 48 8.55 17.37 -5.06
CA SER A 48 8.95 18.14 -6.25
C SER A 48 8.55 17.51 -7.59
N ILE A 49 8.14 16.24 -7.60
CA ILE A 49 7.57 15.55 -8.77
C ILE A 49 6.18 15.02 -8.36
N PRO A 50 5.11 15.83 -8.51
CA PRO A 50 3.80 15.53 -7.94
C PRO A 50 2.98 14.54 -8.79
N SER A 51 3.62 13.55 -9.42
CA SER A 51 2.92 12.55 -10.25
C SER A 51 2.68 11.25 -9.48
N PRO A 52 1.52 10.58 -9.67
CA PRO A 52 1.24 9.29 -9.04
C PRO A 52 2.27 8.21 -9.44
N PHE A 53 2.90 8.33 -10.61
CA PHE A 53 3.90 7.36 -11.05
C PHE A 53 5.26 7.54 -10.36
N ALA A 54 5.68 8.79 -10.14
CA ALA A 54 6.86 9.05 -9.32
C ALA A 54 6.66 8.54 -7.88
N ARG A 55 5.41 8.58 -7.37
CA ARG A 55 5.05 7.98 -6.08
C ARG A 55 5.22 6.48 -6.08
N ILE A 56 4.78 5.79 -7.14
CA ILE A 56 4.96 4.35 -7.26
C ILE A 56 6.45 3.99 -7.22
N ASP A 57 7.30 4.69 -7.98
CA ASP A 57 8.76 4.45 -7.97
C ASP A 57 9.40 4.72 -6.60
N LEU A 58 8.99 5.80 -5.94
CA LEU A 58 9.44 6.13 -4.58
C LEU A 58 9.03 5.07 -3.55
N VAL A 59 7.82 4.51 -3.67
CA VAL A 59 7.37 3.39 -2.82
C VAL A 59 8.17 2.11 -3.10
N LYS A 60 8.48 1.80 -4.38
CA LYS A 60 9.35 0.66 -4.72
C LYS A 60 10.72 0.80 -4.07
N THR A 61 11.32 1.98 -4.21
CA THR A 61 12.62 2.31 -3.60
C THR A 61 12.53 2.18 -2.07
N ALA A 62 11.47 2.70 -1.45
CA ALA A 62 11.28 2.61 -0.01
C ALA A 62 11.19 1.15 0.49
N PHE A 63 10.41 0.28 -0.17
CA PHE A 63 10.35 -1.14 0.17
C PHE A 63 11.71 -1.82 0.04
N LYS A 64 12.44 -1.53 -1.04
CA LYS A 64 13.79 -2.06 -1.28
C LYS A 64 14.76 -1.63 -0.18
N GLU A 65 14.80 -0.34 0.15
CA GLU A 65 15.70 0.19 1.17
C GLU A 65 15.36 -0.33 2.57
N VAL A 66 14.08 -0.36 2.96
CA VAL A 66 13.68 -0.92 4.27
C VAL A 66 14.02 -2.40 4.36
N ALA A 67 13.73 -3.21 3.33
CA ALA A 67 14.06 -4.64 3.32
C ALA A 67 15.58 -4.90 3.41
N ASN A 68 16.39 -4.02 2.82
CA ASN A 68 17.86 -4.11 2.82
C ASN A 68 18.53 -3.50 4.05
N SER A 69 17.84 -2.61 4.77
CA SER A 69 18.38 -1.87 5.92
C SER A 69 18.72 -2.78 7.11
N GLY A 70 18.01 -3.91 7.26
CA GLY A 70 18.14 -4.76 8.43
C GLY A 70 17.37 -4.27 9.67
N ASP A 71 16.56 -3.22 9.54
CA ASP A 71 15.64 -2.76 10.58
C ASP A 71 14.27 -2.40 9.97
N LEU A 72 13.18 -2.96 10.51
CA LEU A 72 11.82 -2.58 10.10
C LEU A 72 11.23 -1.45 10.94
N ASN A 73 11.88 -1.07 12.04
CA ASN A 73 11.41 -0.07 13.00
C ASN A 73 12.16 1.25 12.91
N GLY A 74 12.90 1.47 11.83
CA GLY A 74 13.61 2.71 11.61
C GLY A 74 12.65 3.89 11.46
N LYS A 75 13.23 5.09 11.51
CA LYS A 75 12.51 6.37 11.41
C LYS A 75 12.90 7.17 10.17
N THR A 76 13.48 6.50 9.18
CA THR A 76 13.89 7.15 7.93
C THR A 76 12.67 7.46 7.08
N ILE A 77 12.86 8.30 6.07
CA ILE A 77 11.80 8.61 5.11
C ILE A 77 11.22 7.36 4.43
N TYR A 78 12.05 6.34 4.18
CA TYR A 78 11.61 5.07 3.60
C TYR A 78 10.67 4.31 4.53
N HIS A 79 10.90 4.34 5.85
CA HIS A 79 10.01 3.73 6.83
C HIS A 79 8.65 4.43 6.84
N ARG A 80 8.65 5.77 6.75
CA ARG A 80 7.42 6.55 6.61
C ARG A 80 6.63 6.15 5.36
N ILE A 81 7.29 6.11 4.20
CA ILE A 81 6.64 5.78 2.93
C ILE A 81 6.04 4.37 2.96
N VAL A 82 6.76 3.39 3.53
CA VAL A 82 6.26 2.01 3.69
C VAL A 82 5.07 1.99 4.67
N SER A 83 5.14 2.72 5.79
CA SER A 83 4.03 2.86 6.73
C SER A 83 2.79 3.47 6.07
N ASP A 84 2.93 4.64 5.44
CA ASP A 84 1.83 5.33 4.76
C ASP A 84 1.21 4.45 3.65
N THR A 85 2.02 3.61 2.99
CA THR A 85 1.53 2.66 1.99
C THR A 85 0.68 1.56 2.63
N PHE A 86 1.09 1.04 3.78
CA PHE A 86 0.27 0.09 4.53
C PHE A 86 -0.97 0.74 5.14
N ASP A 87 -0.93 2.02 5.51
CA ASP A 87 -2.12 2.76 5.96
C ASP A 87 -3.18 2.78 4.86
N VAL A 88 -2.80 3.11 3.63
CA VAL A 88 -3.70 3.05 2.47
C VAL A 88 -4.28 1.65 2.28
N ALA A 89 -3.44 0.62 2.31
CA ALA A 89 -3.86 -0.77 2.17
C ALA A 89 -4.83 -1.20 3.29
N GLU A 90 -4.60 -0.76 4.52
CA GLU A 90 -5.44 -1.04 5.68
C GLU A 90 -6.76 -0.26 5.66
N ILE A 91 -6.79 0.95 5.09
CA ILE A 91 -8.03 1.69 4.80
C ILE A 91 -8.88 0.92 3.78
N PHE A 92 -8.29 0.42 2.69
CA PHE A 92 -9.00 -0.44 1.72
C PHE A 92 -9.53 -1.70 2.41
N PHE A 93 -8.71 -2.38 3.20
CA PHE A 93 -9.11 -3.59 3.91
C PHE A 93 -10.28 -3.34 4.90
N ASN A 94 -10.32 -2.17 5.53
CA ASN A 94 -11.35 -1.76 6.48
C ASN A 94 -12.43 -0.85 5.87
N CYS A 95 -12.56 -0.78 4.55
CA CYS A 95 -13.36 0.24 3.88
C CYS A 95 -14.84 0.25 4.31
N GLU A 96 -15.41 -0.92 4.64
CA GLU A 96 -16.80 -1.01 5.10
C GLU A 96 -17.04 -0.25 6.41
N ARG A 97 -16.07 -0.30 7.34
CA ARG A 97 -16.13 0.44 8.62
C ARG A 97 -15.94 1.94 8.41
N LEU A 98 -15.29 2.33 7.32
CA LEU A 98 -14.88 3.71 7.04
C LEU A 98 -15.74 4.38 5.95
N LYS A 99 -16.87 3.79 5.57
CA LYS A 99 -17.74 4.29 4.48
C LYS A 99 -18.32 5.70 4.70
N ASP A 100 -18.37 6.16 5.94
CA ASP A 100 -18.76 7.53 6.31
C ASP A 100 -17.62 8.54 6.10
N LYS A 101 -16.37 8.07 5.94
CA LYS A 101 -15.16 8.90 5.83
C LYS A 101 -14.39 8.68 4.54
N ILE A 102 -14.63 7.59 3.83
CA ILE A 102 -13.89 7.17 2.64
C ILE A 102 -14.87 6.86 1.52
N GLU A 103 -14.60 7.45 0.37
CA GLU A 103 -15.19 7.12 -0.91
C GLU A 103 -14.10 6.52 -1.81
N ILE A 104 -14.42 5.42 -2.51
CA ILE A 104 -13.48 4.82 -3.46
C ILE A 104 -13.89 5.26 -4.87
N LEU A 105 -13.01 6.03 -5.51
CA LEU A 105 -13.16 6.47 -6.89
C LEU A 105 -12.41 5.50 -7.82
N VAL A 106 -12.88 5.40 -9.06
CA VAL A 106 -12.26 4.55 -10.09
C VAL A 106 -11.75 5.45 -11.20
N TRP A 107 -10.48 5.29 -11.55
CA TRP A 107 -9.93 5.74 -12.81
C TRP A 107 -9.73 4.51 -13.70
N ASP A 108 -10.41 4.47 -14.84
CA ASP A 108 -10.37 3.40 -15.82
C ASP A 108 -9.61 3.88 -17.06
N ARG A 109 -8.49 3.21 -17.38
CA ARG A 109 -7.60 3.59 -18.48
C ARG A 109 -8.34 3.63 -19.82
N GLU A 110 -9.31 2.75 -20.06
CA GLU A 110 -10.04 2.72 -21.33
C GLU A 110 -11.05 3.87 -21.45
N LYS A 111 -11.68 4.24 -20.32
CA LYS A 111 -12.77 5.22 -20.30
C LYS A 111 -12.31 6.66 -20.04
N ASP A 112 -11.32 6.82 -19.17
CA ASP A 112 -10.92 8.12 -18.61
C ASP A 112 -9.64 8.68 -19.24
N LEU A 113 -8.90 7.87 -20.01
CA LEU A 113 -7.71 8.34 -20.73
C LEU A 113 -8.10 9.02 -22.05
N ASP A 114 -8.46 10.30 -21.96
CA ASP A 114 -8.76 11.13 -23.13
C ASP A 114 -7.48 11.58 -23.84
N THR A 115 -7.09 10.87 -24.90
CA THR A 115 -5.92 11.21 -25.72
C THR A 115 -6.16 12.35 -26.72
N ASP A 116 -7.30 13.05 -26.70
CA ASP A 116 -7.50 14.24 -27.54
C ASP A 116 -6.86 15.48 -26.90
N ASN A 117 -6.86 15.57 -25.57
CA ASN A 117 -6.24 16.67 -24.83
C ASN A 117 -4.75 16.44 -24.50
N MET A 118 -4.02 17.52 -24.19
CA MET A 118 -2.57 17.47 -23.94
C MET A 118 -2.20 16.61 -22.72
N LEU A 119 -3.03 16.66 -21.67
CA LEU A 119 -2.80 15.91 -20.43
C LEU A 119 -2.88 14.41 -20.70
N GLY A 120 -3.95 13.95 -21.35
CA GLY A 120 -4.12 12.53 -21.67
C GLY A 120 -3.12 12.02 -22.70
N LYS A 121 -2.70 12.84 -23.67
CA LYS A 121 -1.56 12.50 -24.55
C LYS A 121 -0.26 12.30 -23.77
N THR A 122 0.01 13.18 -22.80
CA THR A 122 1.21 13.09 -21.95
C THR A 122 1.15 11.85 -21.06
N LEU A 123 0.00 11.62 -20.43
CA LEU A 123 -0.27 10.45 -19.59
C LEU A 123 -0.13 9.14 -20.38
N TYR A 124 -0.71 9.07 -21.57
CA TYR A 124 -0.59 7.94 -22.48
C TYR A 124 0.87 7.67 -22.84
N ARG A 125 1.63 8.70 -23.24
CA ARG A 125 3.07 8.54 -23.56
C ARG A 125 3.88 8.04 -22.38
N TYR A 126 3.58 8.52 -21.17
CA TYR A 126 4.24 8.07 -19.95
C TYR A 126 3.95 6.59 -19.67
N LEU A 127 2.68 6.19 -19.71
CA LEU A 127 2.29 4.80 -19.52
C LEU A 127 2.98 3.89 -20.55
N GLU A 128 3.00 4.28 -21.83
CA GLU A 128 3.63 3.50 -22.90
C GLU A 128 5.16 3.46 -22.80
N SER A 129 5.82 4.55 -22.36
CA SER A 129 7.29 4.56 -22.21
C SER A 129 7.74 3.61 -21.13
N ASP A 130 7.00 3.60 -20.02
CA ASP A 130 7.33 2.85 -18.81
C ASP A 130 6.70 1.45 -18.82
N SER A 131 5.95 1.13 -19.89
CA SER A 131 5.43 -0.22 -20.17
C SER A 131 6.44 -1.14 -20.87
N LYS A 132 7.64 -0.64 -21.21
CA LYS A 132 8.63 -1.41 -21.92
C LYS A 132 9.41 -2.33 -20.97
N PRO A 133 9.56 -3.62 -21.31
CA PRO A 133 10.47 -4.49 -20.58
C PRO A 133 11.90 -3.96 -20.63
N ASP A 134 12.63 -4.12 -19.52
CA ASP A 134 14.08 -3.95 -19.48
C ASP A 134 14.80 -5.08 -20.23
N ASP A 135 16.13 -5.05 -20.26
CA ASP A 135 16.96 -6.07 -20.92
C ASP A 135 16.79 -7.48 -20.32
N SER A 136 16.21 -7.58 -19.11
CA SER A 136 15.86 -8.85 -18.46
C SER A 136 14.44 -9.31 -18.81
N GLY A 137 13.74 -8.60 -19.69
CA GLY A 137 12.36 -8.89 -20.08
C GLY A 137 11.33 -8.51 -19.01
N LYS A 138 11.71 -7.68 -18.03
CA LYS A 138 10.84 -7.28 -16.92
C LYS A 138 10.33 -5.87 -17.11
N GLU A 139 9.01 -5.69 -17.03
CA GLU A 139 8.41 -4.36 -16.99
C GLU A 139 8.51 -3.80 -15.57
N PRO A 140 9.06 -2.58 -15.37
CA PRO A 140 9.31 -2.06 -14.04
C PRO A 140 8.02 -1.78 -13.24
N TYR A 141 6.92 -1.41 -13.91
CA TYR A 141 5.72 -0.93 -13.21
C TYR A 141 4.42 -1.65 -13.57
N ASN A 142 4.46 -2.64 -14.48
CA ASN A 142 3.27 -3.37 -14.95
C ASN A 142 2.15 -2.46 -15.54
N PHE A 143 2.50 -1.29 -16.07
CA PHE A 143 1.57 -0.37 -16.75
C PHE A 143 0.95 -0.94 -18.02
N SER A 144 1.62 -1.87 -18.72
CA SER A 144 1.05 -2.56 -19.89
C SER A 144 -0.20 -3.37 -19.53
N ARG A 145 -0.29 -3.82 -18.27
CA ARG A 145 -1.39 -4.58 -17.69
C ARG A 145 -2.31 -3.74 -16.80
N LEU A 146 -2.01 -2.45 -16.61
CA LEU A 146 -2.81 -1.55 -15.79
C LEU A 146 -4.10 -1.17 -16.53
N LYS A 147 -5.24 -1.65 -16.02
CA LYS A 147 -6.58 -1.27 -16.49
C LYS A 147 -7.21 -0.18 -15.66
N ARG A 148 -7.07 -0.25 -14.33
CA ARG A 148 -7.76 0.64 -13.39
C ARG A 148 -6.87 1.01 -12.22
N ILE A 149 -7.07 2.23 -11.72
CA ILE A 149 -6.55 2.70 -10.43
C ILE A 149 -7.74 3.03 -9.55
N TYR A 150 -7.74 2.53 -8.33
CA TYR A 150 -8.75 2.82 -7.32
C TYR A 150 -8.18 3.84 -6.35
N LEU A 151 -8.85 4.98 -6.21
CA LEU A 151 -8.38 6.10 -5.39
C LEU A 151 -9.22 6.23 -4.12
N LEU A 152 -8.56 6.36 -2.98
CA LEU A 152 -9.20 6.70 -1.72
C LEU A 152 -9.43 8.21 -1.65
N ASN A 153 -10.67 8.63 -1.80
CA ASN A 153 -11.12 9.99 -1.54
C ASN A 153 -11.57 10.11 -0.08
N TYR A 154 -10.89 10.93 0.72
CA TYR A 154 -11.28 11.17 2.10
C TYR A 154 -12.39 12.23 2.17
N ILE A 155 -13.58 11.79 2.58
CA ILE A 155 -14.80 12.57 2.75
C ILE A 155 -15.12 12.85 4.23
N GLY A 156 -14.19 12.58 5.13
CA GLY A 156 -14.35 12.90 6.56
C GLY A 156 -14.22 14.40 6.88
N PRO A 157 -14.28 14.75 8.18
CA PRO A 157 -14.10 16.13 8.66
C PRO A 157 -12.69 16.66 8.35
N ASP A 158 -12.53 17.98 8.35
CA ASP A 158 -11.25 18.67 8.16
C ASP A 158 -10.51 18.42 6.83
N ARG A 159 -11.19 17.78 5.85
CA ARG A 159 -10.64 17.63 4.51
C ARG A 159 -10.39 19.01 3.87
N PRO A 160 -9.21 19.24 3.25
CA PRO A 160 -8.88 20.53 2.67
C PRO A 160 -9.73 20.87 1.43
N GLU A 161 -10.08 19.86 0.64
CA GLU A 161 -10.84 20.01 -0.60
C GLU A 161 -11.94 18.96 -0.72
N LYS A 162 -12.88 19.18 -1.66
CA LYS A 162 -13.95 18.21 -1.95
C LYS A 162 -13.39 16.89 -2.51
N LEU A 163 -12.41 16.99 -3.40
CA LEU A 163 -11.65 15.86 -3.91
C LEU A 163 -10.33 15.81 -3.17
N ASN A 164 -10.19 14.85 -2.26
CA ASN A 164 -9.05 14.77 -1.36
C ASN A 164 -8.49 13.35 -1.38
N ILE A 165 -7.63 13.09 -2.36
CA ILE A 165 -7.03 11.77 -2.57
C ILE A 165 -5.90 11.56 -1.58
N ILE A 166 -6.07 10.54 -0.72
CA ILE A 166 -5.11 10.18 0.33
C ILE A 166 -4.21 9.01 -0.08
N GLY A 167 -4.62 8.23 -1.08
CA GLY A 167 -3.85 7.11 -1.63
C GLY A 167 -4.61 6.37 -2.71
N ALA A 168 -3.95 5.38 -3.32
CA ALA A 168 -4.55 4.58 -4.39
C ALA A 168 -3.90 3.20 -4.52
N THR A 169 -4.52 2.32 -5.31
CA THR A 169 -3.90 1.06 -5.76
C THR A 169 -2.74 1.31 -6.73
N SER A 170 -1.80 0.37 -6.76
CA SER A 170 -0.58 0.41 -7.57
C SER A 170 -0.35 -0.91 -8.30
N PRO A 171 -0.05 -0.87 -9.61
CA PRO A 171 0.33 -2.07 -10.36
C PRO A 171 1.74 -2.60 -10.01
N ALA A 172 2.56 -1.85 -9.27
CA ALA A 172 3.95 -2.23 -8.96
C ALA A 172 4.26 -2.36 -7.46
N THR A 173 3.41 -1.81 -6.58
CA THR A 173 3.63 -1.77 -5.13
C THR A 173 2.39 -2.14 -4.32
N LEU A 174 1.36 -2.68 -4.96
CA LEU A 174 -0.01 -2.87 -4.46
C LEU A 174 -0.76 -1.57 -4.15
N PHE A 175 -0.14 -0.64 -3.43
CA PHE A 175 -0.71 0.66 -3.04
C PHE A 175 0.36 1.75 -3.02
N PHE A 176 -0.09 3.01 -2.95
CA PHE A 176 0.75 4.16 -2.62
C PHE A 176 -0.09 5.24 -1.92
N SER A 177 0.54 6.03 -1.05
CA SER A 177 -0.08 7.21 -0.42
C SER A 177 0.13 8.47 -1.24
N SER A 178 -0.71 9.48 -1.01
CA SER A 178 -0.51 10.83 -1.54
C SER A 178 0.70 11.51 -0.92
N ALA A 179 1.30 12.46 -1.63
CA ALA A 179 2.46 13.23 -1.17
C ALA A 179 2.10 14.40 -0.25
N ASN A 180 0.81 14.68 -0.11
CA ASN A 180 0.31 15.76 0.71
C ASN A 180 0.48 15.44 2.20
N ASP A 181 0.37 16.48 3.03
CA ASP A 181 0.19 16.27 4.47
C ASP A 181 -1.20 15.65 4.69
N LEU A 182 -1.25 14.47 5.31
CA LEU A 182 -2.46 13.69 5.56
C LEU A 182 -2.79 13.59 7.05
N SER A 183 -2.13 14.38 7.90
CA SER A 183 -2.27 14.34 9.37
C SER A 183 -3.72 14.56 9.85
N TYR A 184 -4.54 15.30 9.09
CA TYR A 184 -5.97 15.49 9.41
C TYR A 184 -6.75 14.16 9.38
N VAL A 185 -6.30 13.15 8.63
CA VAL A 185 -6.94 11.83 8.60
C VAL A 185 -6.74 11.09 9.93
N SER A 186 -5.58 11.26 10.55
CA SER A 186 -5.17 10.62 11.82
C SER A 186 -6.04 11.04 13.01
N GLU A 187 -6.72 12.18 12.93
CA GLU A 187 -7.64 12.67 13.96
C GLU A 187 -8.99 11.95 13.93
N HIS A 188 -9.37 11.39 12.78
CA HIS A 188 -10.71 10.83 12.55
C HIS A 188 -10.72 9.34 12.21
N ILE A 189 -9.57 8.75 11.91
CA ILE A 189 -9.39 7.33 11.60
C ILE A 189 -8.34 6.74 12.54
N ALA A 190 -8.63 5.55 13.08
CA ALA A 190 -7.69 4.78 13.88
C ALA A 190 -7.80 3.28 13.57
N PHE A 191 -6.69 2.58 13.76
CA PHE A 191 -6.51 1.14 13.63
C PHE A 191 -6.09 0.55 14.99
N GLY A 192 -7.05 0.43 15.90
CA GLY A 192 -6.78 0.05 17.28
C GLY A 192 -6.03 1.16 18.01
N GLN A 193 -4.75 0.93 18.30
CA GLN A 193 -3.87 1.91 18.96
C GLN A 193 -3.05 2.76 17.96
N ASP A 194 -3.11 2.41 16.68
CA ASP A 194 -2.37 3.09 15.61
C ASP A 194 -3.25 4.08 14.87
N LYS A 195 -2.63 5.12 14.28
CA LYS A 195 -3.31 6.12 13.46
C LYS A 195 -2.62 6.23 12.09
N PRO A 196 -3.38 6.25 10.98
CA PRO A 196 -2.78 6.37 9.66
C PRO A 196 -2.10 7.72 9.48
N PHE A 197 -1.00 7.76 8.75
CA PHE A 197 -0.28 8.98 8.34
C PHE A 197 0.24 9.86 9.49
N ASP A 198 0.46 9.28 10.67
CA ASP A 198 1.07 9.97 11.80
C ASP A 198 2.62 9.91 11.77
N ASP A 199 3.27 10.45 12.80
CA ASP A 199 4.73 10.42 12.94
C ASP A 199 5.25 9.09 13.56
N SER A 200 4.36 8.13 13.86
CA SER A 200 4.67 6.84 14.45
C SER A 200 4.62 5.72 13.41
N PHE A 201 5.65 5.62 12.58
CA PHE A 201 5.68 4.68 11.45
C PHE A 201 5.54 3.21 11.89
N GLN A 202 4.51 2.53 11.39
CA GLN A 202 4.21 1.13 11.69
C GLN A 202 4.59 0.20 10.53
N PRO A 203 5.59 -0.68 10.71
CA PRO A 203 5.81 -1.80 9.81
C PRO A 203 4.67 -2.82 9.90
N LEU A 204 4.51 -3.63 8.85
CA LEU A 204 3.38 -4.56 8.73
C LEU A 204 3.22 -5.50 9.94
N TYR A 205 4.32 -5.99 10.53
CA TYR A 205 4.26 -6.99 11.61
C TYR A 205 3.65 -6.45 12.91
N LYS A 206 3.57 -5.12 13.06
CA LYS A 206 2.95 -4.43 14.20
C LYS A 206 1.48 -4.07 13.97
N ARG A 207 0.97 -4.24 12.74
CA ARG A 207 -0.43 -3.96 12.39
C ARG A 207 -1.34 -5.09 12.81
N ASP A 208 -2.65 -4.89 12.69
CA ASP A 208 -3.65 -5.92 13.01
C ASP A 208 -3.32 -7.25 12.31
N PHE A 209 -3.33 -8.34 13.08
CA PHE A 209 -2.87 -9.62 12.55
C PHE A 209 -3.83 -10.21 11.49
N GLU A 210 -5.12 -9.85 11.52
CA GLU A 210 -6.06 -10.25 10.46
C GLU A 210 -5.71 -9.57 9.13
N PHE A 211 -5.34 -8.29 9.17
CA PHE A 211 -4.83 -7.58 8.01
C PHE A 211 -3.52 -8.18 7.48
N GLN A 212 -2.60 -8.56 8.37
CA GLN A 212 -1.37 -9.26 7.97
C GLN A 212 -1.68 -10.59 7.27
N LYS A 213 -2.52 -11.44 7.87
CA LYS A 213 -2.93 -12.72 7.29
C LYS A 213 -3.55 -12.54 5.91
N TYR A 214 -4.39 -11.52 5.74
CA TYR A 214 -4.99 -11.18 4.46
C TYR A 214 -3.94 -10.90 3.38
N LEU A 215 -2.93 -10.08 3.65
CA LEU A 215 -1.86 -9.80 2.67
C LEU A 215 -1.07 -11.06 2.29
N TYR A 216 -0.80 -11.94 3.26
CA TYR A 216 -0.16 -13.23 2.98
C TYR A 216 -1.06 -14.17 2.16
N ALA A 217 -2.37 -14.20 2.44
CA ALA A 217 -3.34 -14.96 1.65
C ALA A 217 -3.44 -14.42 0.21
N PHE A 218 -3.47 -13.10 0.05
CA PHE A 218 -3.45 -12.44 -1.27
C PHE A 218 -2.20 -12.82 -2.06
N ARG A 219 -1.02 -12.76 -1.42
CA ARG A 219 0.25 -13.21 -2.02
C ARG A 219 0.20 -14.68 -2.43
N LYS A 220 -0.40 -15.57 -1.63
CA LYS A 220 -0.52 -17.01 -1.96
C LYS A 220 -1.47 -17.27 -3.13
N ALA A 221 -2.57 -16.53 -3.21
CA ALA A 221 -3.53 -16.61 -4.32
C ALA A 221 -2.95 -16.04 -5.64
N TYR A 222 -2.04 -15.08 -5.55
CA TYR A 222 -1.39 -14.45 -6.70
C TYR A 222 -0.13 -15.23 -7.14
N ARG A 223 -0.27 -16.16 -8.10
CA ARG A 223 0.86 -16.99 -8.62
C ARG A 223 2.09 -16.20 -9.10
N GLY A 224 1.90 -15.03 -9.71
CA GLY A 224 2.96 -14.15 -10.21
C GLY A 224 3.46 -13.08 -9.22
N PHE A 225 3.10 -13.14 -7.93
CA PHE A 225 3.32 -12.02 -7.00
C PHE A 225 4.78 -11.58 -6.91
N HIS A 226 5.72 -12.51 -6.72
CA HIS A 226 7.15 -12.23 -6.65
C HIS A 226 7.73 -11.58 -7.91
N LYS A 227 7.11 -11.81 -9.08
CA LYS A 227 7.56 -11.21 -10.35
C LYS A 227 7.05 -9.78 -10.49
N ASP A 228 5.77 -9.59 -10.17
CA ASP A 228 5.04 -8.34 -10.36
C ASP A 228 5.33 -7.33 -9.21
N PHE A 229 5.58 -7.82 -7.99
CA PHE A 229 5.84 -7.05 -6.77
C PHE A 229 7.10 -7.50 -6.01
N PRO A 230 8.28 -7.50 -6.65
CA PRO A 230 9.50 -8.10 -6.11
C PRO A 230 10.01 -7.37 -4.86
N GLU A 231 9.91 -6.03 -4.80
CA GLU A 231 10.32 -5.27 -3.61
C GLU A 231 9.40 -5.55 -2.42
N VAL A 232 8.10 -5.76 -2.67
CA VAL A 232 7.13 -6.15 -1.64
C VAL A 232 7.36 -7.60 -1.19
N GLU A 233 7.58 -8.54 -2.11
CA GLU A 233 7.95 -9.93 -1.78
C GLU A 233 9.23 -9.98 -0.92
N ASN A 234 10.24 -9.20 -1.29
CA ASN A 234 11.47 -9.08 -0.53
C ASN A 234 11.21 -8.54 0.89
N TYR A 235 10.39 -7.50 1.03
CA TYR A 235 9.98 -6.99 2.36
C TYR A 235 9.21 -8.04 3.19
N LEU A 236 8.38 -8.87 2.54
CA LEU A 236 7.59 -9.87 3.25
C LEU A 236 8.41 -11.09 3.71
N PHE A 237 9.37 -11.56 2.91
CA PHE A 237 10.05 -12.85 3.12
C PHE A 237 11.58 -12.88 2.94
N GLU A 238 12.13 -12.19 1.95
CA GLU A 238 13.50 -12.47 1.47
C GLU A 238 14.56 -11.49 1.98
N GLY A 239 14.12 -10.30 2.43
CA GLY A 239 15.01 -9.21 2.83
C GLY A 239 15.80 -9.52 4.08
N LYS A 240 16.92 -8.80 4.26
CA LYS A 240 17.77 -8.88 5.46
C LYS A 240 16.97 -8.65 6.73
N SER A 241 15.99 -7.75 6.65
CA SER A 241 14.88 -7.68 7.57
C SER A 241 13.60 -7.85 6.80
N ASN A 242 12.87 -8.92 7.08
CA ASN A 242 11.56 -9.16 6.49
C ASN A 242 10.48 -9.31 7.55
N ASN A 243 9.25 -9.05 7.12
CA ASN A 243 8.08 -9.06 7.99
C ASN A 243 7.91 -10.40 8.70
N TYR A 244 8.02 -11.50 7.95
CA TYR A 244 7.77 -12.85 8.44
C TYR A 244 8.69 -13.22 9.61
N GLN A 245 9.97 -12.83 9.58
CA GLN A 245 10.93 -13.11 10.65
C GLN A 245 10.53 -12.49 12.00
N LYS A 246 9.86 -11.33 12.00
CA LYS A 246 9.45 -10.60 13.23
C LYS A 246 8.20 -11.18 13.90
N LEU A 247 7.50 -12.09 13.23
CA LEU A 247 6.27 -12.69 13.76
C LEU A 247 6.57 -13.73 14.85
N THR A 248 5.63 -13.87 15.79
CA THR A 248 5.66 -14.94 16.80
C THR A 248 5.51 -16.31 16.15
N GLN A 249 5.92 -17.38 16.84
CA GLN A 249 5.80 -18.74 16.29
C GLN A 249 4.34 -19.11 15.96
N LYS A 250 3.38 -18.68 16.80
CA LYS A 250 1.95 -18.90 16.55
C LYS A 250 1.51 -18.24 15.23
N GLN A 251 1.86 -16.97 15.04
CA GLN A 251 1.54 -16.21 13.83
C GLN A 251 2.19 -16.82 12.58
N LYS A 252 3.44 -17.28 12.69
CA LYS A 252 4.14 -17.98 11.60
C LYS A 252 3.41 -19.25 11.19
N ASN A 253 3.01 -20.08 12.15
CA ASN A 253 2.25 -21.30 11.88
C ASN A 253 0.92 -21.00 11.16
N GLU A 254 0.21 -19.94 11.56
CA GLU A 254 -1.02 -19.51 10.88
C GLU A 254 -0.77 -19.06 9.44
N ILE A 255 0.32 -18.32 9.18
CA ILE A 255 0.70 -17.89 7.83
C ILE A 255 1.18 -19.05 6.96
N ASP A 256 1.94 -19.99 7.53
CA ASP A 256 2.46 -21.16 6.80
C ASP A 256 1.35 -22.11 6.37
N ALA A 257 0.25 -22.15 7.14
CA ALA A 257 -0.94 -22.92 6.81
C ALA A 257 -1.77 -22.30 5.65
N LEU A 258 -1.51 -21.05 5.26
CA LEU A 258 -2.24 -20.39 4.17
C LEU A 258 -1.92 -21.01 2.80
N ASN A 259 -2.98 -21.20 2.01
CA ASN A 259 -2.97 -21.67 0.63
C ASN A 259 -3.65 -20.65 -0.31
N ALA A 260 -3.76 -20.99 -1.59
CA ALA A 260 -4.35 -20.09 -2.58
C ALA A 260 -5.85 -19.83 -2.33
N GLU A 261 -6.55 -20.76 -1.69
CA GLU A 261 -7.96 -20.68 -1.35
C GLU A 261 -8.23 -19.87 -0.07
N SER A 262 -7.20 -19.61 0.74
CA SER A 262 -7.34 -18.86 2.00
C SER A 262 -7.84 -17.44 1.80
N ILE A 263 -7.68 -16.89 0.58
CA ILE A 263 -8.22 -15.60 0.19
C ILE A 263 -9.76 -15.55 0.23
N ASN A 264 -10.43 -16.71 0.09
CA ASN A 264 -11.89 -16.81 0.08
C ASN A 264 -12.54 -16.54 1.45
N ALA A 265 -11.74 -16.43 2.51
CA ALA A 265 -12.20 -15.98 3.83
C ALA A 265 -12.50 -14.48 3.87
N TYR A 266 -12.14 -13.73 2.83
CA TYR A 266 -12.30 -12.28 2.74
C TYR A 266 -13.30 -11.91 1.65
N GLU A 267 -13.97 -10.76 1.80
CA GLU A 267 -14.99 -10.29 0.86
C GLU A 267 -14.40 -9.37 -0.19
N THR A 268 -14.81 -9.47 -1.44
CA THR A 268 -14.38 -8.53 -2.47
C THR A 268 -14.96 -7.12 -2.23
N ILE A 269 -14.25 -6.09 -2.67
CA ILE A 269 -14.71 -4.70 -2.56
C ILE A 269 -15.45 -4.29 -3.84
N ALA A 270 -16.78 -4.35 -3.81
CA ALA A 270 -17.62 -3.92 -4.92
C ALA A 270 -17.80 -2.39 -4.95
N ILE A 271 -17.74 -1.78 -6.14
CA ILE A 271 -17.88 -0.34 -6.39
C ILE A 271 -18.89 -0.09 -7.52
N GLY A 272 -19.66 1.00 -7.36
CA GLY A 272 -20.65 1.44 -8.33
C GLY A 272 -22.04 0.80 -8.13
N ALA A 273 -23.03 1.33 -8.85
CA ALA A 273 -24.41 0.85 -8.76
C ALA A 273 -24.48 -0.65 -9.13
N GLY A 274 -25.01 -1.47 -8.23
CA GLY A 274 -25.14 -2.92 -8.42
C GLY A 274 -23.82 -3.72 -8.39
N GLY A 275 -22.70 -3.11 -7.96
CA GLY A 275 -21.40 -3.80 -7.90
C GLY A 275 -20.75 -4.02 -9.27
N ALA A 276 -20.93 -3.07 -10.20
CA ALA A 276 -20.43 -3.17 -11.57
C ALA A 276 -18.90 -3.33 -11.68
N ASN A 277 -18.15 -2.83 -10.69
CA ASN A 277 -16.69 -2.98 -10.63
C ASN A 277 -16.28 -3.57 -9.28
N THR A 278 -15.14 -4.25 -9.26
CA THR A 278 -14.50 -4.75 -8.03
C THR A 278 -13.10 -4.19 -7.94
N VAL A 279 -12.69 -3.67 -6.77
CA VAL A 279 -11.30 -3.22 -6.56
C VAL A 279 -10.35 -4.35 -6.92
N GLU A 280 -9.37 -4.04 -7.76
CA GLU A 280 -8.42 -5.02 -8.26
C GLU A 280 -7.03 -4.42 -8.42
N ILE A 281 -6.03 -5.30 -8.40
CA ILE A 281 -4.63 -4.99 -8.72
C ILE A 281 -4.19 -6.02 -9.77
N LEU A 282 -3.89 -5.55 -10.99
CA LEU A 282 -3.50 -6.41 -12.12
C LEU A 282 -4.46 -7.60 -12.36
N ASP A 283 -5.76 -7.30 -12.47
CA ASP A 283 -6.86 -8.27 -12.63
C ASP A 283 -7.05 -9.25 -11.46
N LYS A 284 -6.47 -8.94 -10.28
CA LYS A 284 -6.69 -9.71 -9.05
C LYS A 284 -7.54 -8.92 -8.07
N PRO A 285 -8.72 -9.42 -7.69
CA PRO A 285 -9.58 -8.73 -6.72
C PRO A 285 -8.84 -8.48 -5.40
N PHE A 286 -8.89 -7.24 -4.93
CA PHE A 286 -8.55 -6.89 -3.56
C PHE A 286 -9.79 -7.06 -2.68
N HIS A 287 -9.57 -7.43 -1.43
CA HIS A 287 -10.63 -7.83 -0.52
C HIS A 287 -10.61 -6.95 0.73
N LYS A 288 -11.78 -6.82 1.34
CA LYS A 288 -11.98 -6.23 2.65
C LYS A 288 -12.19 -7.33 3.68
N LYS A 289 -12.07 -6.94 4.95
CA LYS A 289 -12.48 -7.80 6.06
C LYS A 289 -13.92 -8.25 5.86
N ALA A 290 -14.17 -9.55 6.00
CA ALA A 290 -15.51 -10.10 5.91
C ALA A 290 -16.42 -9.43 6.96
N SER A 291 -17.67 -9.18 6.56
CA SER A 291 -18.66 -8.58 7.45
C SER A 291 -18.98 -9.58 8.55
N ILE A 292 -18.61 -9.27 9.79
CA ILE A 292 -19.00 -10.10 10.94
C ILE A 292 -20.48 -9.87 11.18
N THR A 293 -21.31 -10.80 10.72
CA THR A 293 -22.77 -10.76 10.91
C THR A 293 -23.19 -11.28 12.29
N HIS A 294 -22.32 -12.04 12.95
CA HIS A 294 -22.53 -12.61 14.27
C HIS A 294 -21.18 -12.72 15.01
N PHE A 295 -21.10 -12.23 16.24
CA PHE A 295 -19.92 -12.33 17.08
C PHE A 295 -20.37 -12.81 18.46
N ASP A 296 -19.99 -14.02 18.83
CA ASP A 296 -20.21 -14.53 20.18
C ASP A 296 -19.32 -13.74 21.15
N SER A 297 -19.93 -12.90 21.97
CA SER A 297 -19.23 -12.15 23.01
C SER A 297 -19.74 -12.52 24.39
N ASP A 298 -18.82 -12.80 25.30
CA ASP A 298 -19.08 -12.89 26.73
C ASP A 298 -19.54 -11.54 27.34
N PHE A 299 -19.68 -10.49 26.52
CA PHE A 299 -20.23 -9.19 26.88
C PHE A 299 -21.62 -8.94 26.32
N GLU A 300 -22.24 -9.94 25.67
CA GLU A 300 -23.65 -9.89 25.30
C GLU A 300 -24.54 -9.98 26.53
N ILE A 301 -25.47 -9.04 26.68
CA ILE A 301 -26.47 -9.08 27.74
C ILE A 301 -27.66 -9.91 27.27
N ASP A 302 -28.12 -10.79 28.15
CA ASP A 302 -29.40 -11.46 27.98
C ASP A 302 -30.54 -10.43 28.11
N SER A 303 -31.14 -10.05 26.98
CA SER A 303 -32.19 -9.03 26.92
C SER A 303 -33.55 -9.66 26.69
N THR A 304 -34.51 -9.33 27.55
CA THR A 304 -35.92 -9.66 27.33
C THR A 304 -36.58 -8.76 26.27
N LEU A 305 -35.93 -7.65 25.90
CA LEU A 305 -36.44 -6.64 24.96
C LEU A 305 -35.91 -6.82 23.54
N PHE A 306 -34.64 -7.21 23.40
CA PHE A 306 -33.98 -7.38 22.10
C PHE A 306 -33.55 -8.84 21.93
N LYS A 307 -34.30 -9.60 21.11
CA LYS A 307 -34.05 -11.03 20.88
C LYS A 307 -33.12 -11.32 19.71
N ASP A 308 -33.13 -10.48 18.67
CA ASP A 308 -32.37 -10.73 17.42
C ASP A 308 -30.95 -10.14 17.44
N LYS A 309 -30.77 -9.00 18.12
CA LYS A 309 -29.46 -8.37 18.34
C LYS A 309 -29.30 -8.11 19.81
N LYS A 310 -28.61 -9.00 20.51
CA LYS A 310 -28.33 -8.81 21.94
C LYS A 310 -27.47 -7.56 22.14
N PRO A 311 -27.80 -6.70 23.10
CA PRO A 311 -26.98 -5.54 23.41
C PRO A 311 -25.67 -5.98 24.03
N LEU A 312 -24.55 -5.41 23.56
CA LEU A 312 -23.22 -5.68 24.06
C LEU A 312 -22.78 -4.57 25.01
N VAL A 313 -22.24 -4.92 26.18
CA VAL A 313 -21.77 -3.95 27.16
C VAL A 313 -20.31 -4.20 27.50
N LEU A 314 -19.46 -3.27 27.08
CA LEU A 314 -18.05 -3.28 27.42
C LEU A 314 -17.86 -2.62 28.80
N PRO A 315 -17.31 -3.33 29.80
CA PRO A 315 -16.99 -2.73 31.08
C PRO A 315 -15.89 -1.68 30.90
N ILE A 316 -16.14 -0.47 31.39
CA ILE A 316 -15.18 0.65 31.32
C ILE A 316 -14.35 0.80 32.61
N GLU A 317 -14.75 0.09 33.67
CA GLU A 317 -14.06 0.07 34.97
C GLU A 317 -13.70 -1.36 35.36
N ALA A 318 -12.49 -1.55 35.88
CA ALA A 318 -12.09 -2.83 36.46
C ALA A 318 -12.74 -3.01 37.84
N GLY A 319 -13.23 -4.21 38.14
CA GLY A 319 -13.75 -4.58 39.45
C GLY A 319 -15.20 -5.05 39.44
N ASN A 320 -15.84 -5.05 40.62
CA ASN A 320 -17.15 -5.66 40.83
C ASN A 320 -18.34 -4.77 40.44
N THR A 321 -18.09 -3.60 39.83
CA THR A 321 -19.11 -2.60 39.44
C THR A 321 -20.23 -3.20 38.59
N TYR A 322 -19.89 -4.17 37.73
CA TYR A 322 -20.81 -4.79 36.77
C TYR A 322 -21.31 -6.18 37.17
N THR A 323 -21.11 -6.61 38.42
CA THR A 323 -21.49 -7.96 38.91
C THR A 323 -22.99 -8.28 38.81
N LYS A 324 -23.85 -7.26 38.67
CA LYS A 324 -25.29 -7.44 38.49
C LYS A 324 -25.71 -7.66 37.03
N LEU A 325 -24.82 -7.39 36.07
CA LEU A 325 -25.05 -7.70 34.66
C LEU A 325 -24.84 -9.20 34.45
N LYS A 326 -25.85 -9.85 33.88
CA LYS A 326 -25.74 -11.24 33.45
C LYS A 326 -25.40 -11.25 31.97
N TYR A 327 -24.20 -11.72 31.69
CA TYR A 327 -23.74 -11.98 30.34
C TYR A 327 -24.12 -13.40 29.92
N THR A 328 -24.30 -13.64 28.63
CA THR A 328 -24.62 -14.98 28.09
C THR A 328 -23.40 -15.78 27.71
#